data_AF-A0A3S1CNP1-F1
#
_entry.id   AF-A0A3S1CNP1-F1
#
_cell.length_a   1.000
_cell.length_b   1.000
_cell.length_c   1.000
_cell.angle_alpha   90.00
_cell.angle_beta   90.00
_cell.angle_gamma   90.00
#
_symmetry.space_group_name_H-M   'P 1'
#
loop_
_entity.id
_entity.type
_entity.pdbx_description
1 polymer ?
#
loop_
_entity_poly.entity_id
_entity_poly.type
_entity_poly.pdbx_seq_one_letter_code
_entity_poly.pdbx_strand_id
1 'polypeptide(L)'
;YERGRAVSEQASAFSLLALGSVEAIEGTVRIAASEVVAAYVLPEMTARLGAEEPGIEVEIVASNQVENLLRRDADIAIRMVKPAQNELVARKVTDIPLRACAAKSYLDRRGRPLKPGDLVGHELIGFDRSDEIIRGFAQFGVPLTRNAFRFRTDNQIVLWEA
;
A
#
# COMPACT_ATOMS: atom_id res chain seq x y z
N TYR A 1 -2.03 19.37 -14.85
CA TYR A 1 -2.44 18.17 -14.10
C TYR A 1 -3.61 18.45 -13.16
N GLU A 2 -3.53 19.41 -12.24
CA GLU A 2 -4.63 19.71 -11.29
C GLU A 2 -5.95 20.16 -11.95
N ARG A 3 -5.90 21.02 -12.96
CA ARG A 3 -7.11 21.48 -13.68
C ARG A 3 -7.85 20.36 -14.43
N GLY A 4 -7.14 19.34 -14.91
CA GLY A 4 -7.76 18.18 -15.57
C GLY A 4 -8.43 17.21 -14.59
N ARG A 5 -7.90 17.12 -13.36
CA ARG A 5 -8.47 16.29 -12.28
C ARG A 5 -9.80 16.84 -11.78
N ALA A 6 -9.88 18.15 -11.55
CA ALA A 6 -11.12 18.81 -11.12
C ALA A 6 -12.26 18.66 -12.15
N VAL A 7 -11.94 18.79 -13.44
CA VAL A 7 -12.91 18.61 -14.54
C VAL A 7 -13.37 17.14 -14.63
N SER A 8 -12.47 16.18 -14.41
CA SER A 8 -12.83 14.74 -14.39
C SER A 8 -13.67 14.35 -13.17
N GLU A 9 -13.37 14.92 -12.00
CA GLU A 9 -14.13 14.68 -10.76
C GLU A 9 -15.54 15.28 -10.87
N GLN A 10 -15.68 16.50 -11.40
CA GLN A 10 -16.98 17.11 -11.70
C GLN A 10 -17.77 16.35 -12.77
N ALA A 11 -17.10 15.86 -13.82
CA ALA A 11 -17.77 15.07 -14.85
C ALA A 11 -18.27 13.73 -14.30
N SER A 12 -17.50 13.06 -13.43
CA SER A 12 -17.92 11.79 -12.80
C SER A 12 -19.11 12.01 -11.85
N ALA A 13 -19.04 13.06 -11.02
CA ALA A 13 -20.14 13.45 -10.15
C ALA A 13 -21.40 13.86 -10.95
N PHE A 14 -21.22 14.55 -12.08
CA PHE A 14 -22.33 14.94 -12.96
C PHE A 14 -22.94 13.73 -13.69
N SER A 15 -22.13 12.75 -14.13
CA SER A 15 -22.64 11.51 -14.71
C SER A 15 -23.45 10.68 -13.70
N LEU A 16 -23.02 10.63 -12.43
CA LEU A 16 -23.80 10.00 -11.35
C LEU A 16 -25.15 10.70 -11.15
N LEU A 17 -25.18 12.03 -11.20
CA LEU A 17 -26.41 12.83 -11.08
C LEU A 17 -27.32 12.74 -12.32
N ALA A 18 -26.74 12.65 -13.52
CA ALA A 18 -27.46 12.65 -14.79
C ALA A 18 -28.15 11.32 -15.12
N LEU A 19 -27.78 10.22 -14.44
CA LEU A 19 -28.46 8.92 -14.59
C LEU A 19 -29.88 8.91 -14.01
N GLY A 20 -30.33 9.97 -13.31
CA GLY A 20 -31.75 10.31 -13.12
C GLY A 20 -32.62 9.26 -12.44
N SER A 21 -32.01 8.18 -11.97
CA SER A 21 -32.59 7.10 -11.21
C SER A 21 -31.80 7.08 -9.92
N VAL A 22 -32.46 7.44 -8.82
CA VAL A 22 -32.01 7.02 -7.50
C VAL A 22 -32.31 5.52 -7.42
N GLU A 23 -31.65 4.73 -8.26
CA GLU A 23 -31.36 3.35 -7.90
C GLU A 23 -30.49 3.49 -6.65
N ALA A 24 -30.92 2.90 -5.54
CA ALA A 24 -30.12 2.89 -4.34
C ALA A 24 -28.73 2.36 -4.73
N ILE A 25 -27.67 3.07 -4.34
CA ILE A 25 -26.32 2.57 -4.57
C ILE A 25 -26.15 1.39 -3.62
N GLU A 26 -26.36 0.20 -4.16
CA GLU A 26 -26.43 -1.05 -3.39
C GLU A 26 -25.60 -2.16 -4.01
N GLY A 27 -25.13 -3.08 -3.16
CA GLY A 27 -24.39 -4.27 -3.56
C GLY A 27 -22.98 -4.33 -2.99
N THR A 28 -22.27 -5.40 -3.33
CA THR A 28 -20.95 -5.71 -2.78
C THR A 28 -19.84 -5.15 -3.67
N VAL A 29 -18.90 -4.42 -3.07
CA VAL A 29 -17.66 -3.95 -3.71
C VAL A 29 -16.48 -4.73 -3.13
N ARG A 30 -15.79 -5.48 -3.99
CA ARG A 30 -14.63 -6.29 -3.59
C ARG A 30 -13.31 -5.57 -3.89
N ILE A 31 -12.55 -5.30 -2.84
CA ILE A 31 -11.29 -4.53 -2.89
C ILE A 31 -10.11 -5.45 -2.60
N ALA A 32 -9.21 -5.60 -3.57
CA ALA A 32 -7.91 -6.24 -3.37
C ALA A 32 -6.84 -5.20 -3.01
N ALA A 33 -6.15 -5.39 -1.89
CA ALA A 33 -5.13 -4.44 -1.42
C ALA A 33 -3.90 -5.14 -0.83
N SER A 34 -2.77 -4.43 -0.72
CA SER A 34 -1.64 -4.91 0.09
C SER A 34 -2.08 -5.10 1.53
N GLU A 35 -1.44 -6.02 2.25
CA GLU A 35 -1.82 -6.35 3.63
C GLU A 35 -1.80 -5.11 4.54
N VAL A 36 -0.80 -4.24 4.38
CA VAL A 36 -0.69 -2.99 5.15
C VAL A 36 -1.84 -2.02 4.85
N VAL A 37 -2.22 -1.87 3.57
CA VAL A 37 -3.34 -0.99 3.20
C VAL A 37 -4.66 -1.57 3.71
N ALA A 38 -4.84 -2.88 3.56
CA ALA A 38 -6.02 -3.58 4.07
C ALA A 38 -6.15 -3.49 5.59
N ALA A 39 -5.04 -3.60 6.33
CA ALA A 39 -5.05 -3.59 7.79
C ALA A 39 -5.16 -2.18 8.41
N TYR A 40 -4.52 -1.17 7.80
CA TYR A 40 -4.34 0.14 8.46
C TYR A 40 -4.98 1.33 7.75
N VAL A 41 -5.44 1.17 6.50
CA VAL A 41 -6.03 2.28 5.73
C VAL A 41 -7.50 2.03 5.43
N LEU A 42 -7.81 0.84 4.87
CA LEU A 42 -9.18 0.53 4.45
C LEU A 42 -10.21 0.54 5.60
N PRO A 43 -9.94 0.07 6.83
CA PRO A 43 -10.99 -0.04 7.85
C PRO A 43 -11.65 1.29 8.20
N GLU A 44 -10.86 2.37 8.31
CA GLU A 44 -11.41 3.72 8.56
C GLU A 44 -12.22 4.23 7.37
N MET A 45 -11.74 3.99 6.15
CA MET A 45 -12.42 4.41 4.93
C MET A 45 -13.73 3.65 4.73
N THR A 46 -13.75 2.34 4.95
CA THR A 46 -14.95 1.50 4.78
C THR A 46 -15.96 1.74 5.89
N ALA A 47 -15.52 2.04 7.11
CA ALA A 47 -16.43 2.44 8.19
C ALA A 47 -17.15 3.77 7.87
N ARG A 48 -16.44 4.74 7.29
CA ARG A 48 -17.06 6.00 6.82
C ARG A 48 -18.02 5.73 5.65
N LEU A 49 -17.58 4.93 4.68
CA LEU A 49 -18.42 4.56 3.53
C LEU A 49 -19.71 3.88 3.97
N GLY A 50 -19.66 2.94 4.90
CA GLY A 50 -20.86 2.26 5.39
C GLY A 50 -21.84 3.18 6.14
N ALA A 51 -21.35 4.30 6.69
CA ALA A 51 -22.21 5.31 7.31
C ALA A 51 -22.85 6.26 6.27
N GLU A 52 -22.11 6.58 5.21
CA GLU A 52 -22.57 7.47 4.12
C GLU A 52 -23.45 6.74 3.10
N GLU A 53 -23.16 5.47 2.82
CA GLU A 53 -23.81 4.63 1.80
C GLU A 53 -24.14 3.23 2.35
N PRO A 54 -25.19 3.07 3.19
CA PRO A 54 -25.49 1.81 3.87
C PRO A 54 -25.88 0.64 2.95
N GLY A 55 -26.20 0.91 1.69
CA GLY A 55 -26.48 -0.12 0.68
C GLY A 55 -25.22 -0.82 0.16
N ILE A 56 -24.04 -0.25 0.41
CA ILE A 56 -22.77 -0.81 -0.06
C ILE A 56 -22.16 -1.73 1.00
N GLU A 57 -21.92 -2.97 0.61
CA GLU A 57 -21.11 -3.92 1.38
C GLU A 57 -19.68 -3.94 0.83
N VAL A 58 -18.68 -4.07 1.70
CA VAL A 58 -17.28 -4.10 1.26
C VAL A 58 -16.62 -5.42 1.65
N GLU A 59 -16.08 -6.12 0.65
CA GLU A 59 -15.20 -7.27 0.84
C GLU A 59 -13.74 -6.87 0.63
N ILE A 60 -12.84 -7.28 1.53
CA ILE A 60 -11.41 -6.96 1.43
C ILE A 60 -10.59 -8.24 1.24
N VAL A 61 -9.78 -8.26 0.18
CA VAL A 61 -8.76 -9.27 -0.07
C VAL A 61 -7.39 -8.68 0.26
N ALA A 62 -6.86 -9.05 1.42
CA ALA A 62 -5.53 -8.64 1.88
C ALA A 62 -4.47 -9.62 1.36
N SER A 63 -3.63 -9.18 0.42
CA SER A 63 -2.51 -10.00 -0.06
C SER A 63 -1.42 -9.12 -0.68
N ASN A 64 -0.17 -9.40 -0.37
CA ASN A 64 0.99 -8.79 -1.02
C ASN A 64 1.38 -9.50 -2.32
N GLN A 65 0.78 -10.67 -2.61
CA GLN A 65 0.98 -11.31 -3.91
C GLN A 65 0.28 -10.49 -4.99
N VAL A 66 0.98 -10.29 -6.11
CA VAL A 66 0.38 -9.75 -7.33
C VAL A 66 -0.37 -10.89 -8.02
N GLU A 67 -1.40 -11.41 -7.37
CA GLU A 67 -2.32 -12.34 -8.00
C GLU A 67 -3.19 -11.59 -9.01
N ASN A 68 -3.47 -12.27 -10.11
CA ASN A 68 -3.82 -11.65 -11.38
C ASN A 68 -5.20 -10.99 -11.31
N LEU A 69 -5.24 -9.65 -11.23
CA LEU A 69 -6.46 -8.83 -11.28
C LEU A 69 -7.34 -9.13 -12.52
N LEU A 70 -6.73 -9.70 -13.56
CA LEU A 70 -7.38 -10.15 -14.79
C LEU A 70 -8.43 -11.25 -14.58
N ARG A 71 -8.45 -11.93 -13.42
CA ARG A 71 -9.46 -12.96 -13.14
C ARG A 71 -10.82 -12.43 -12.68
N ARG A 72 -11.01 -11.10 -12.61
CA ARG A 72 -12.21 -10.46 -12.04
C ARG A 72 -12.45 -10.84 -10.57
N ASP A 73 -11.39 -11.19 -9.84
CA ASP A 73 -11.50 -11.55 -8.42
C ASP A 73 -11.66 -10.33 -7.49
N ALA A 74 -11.66 -9.11 -8.05
CA ALA A 74 -11.91 -7.85 -7.37
C ALA A 74 -12.38 -6.76 -8.35
N ASP A 75 -13.22 -5.84 -7.86
CA ASP A 75 -13.68 -4.66 -8.60
C ASP A 75 -12.62 -3.54 -8.57
N ILE A 76 -11.90 -3.43 -7.44
CA ILE A 76 -10.88 -2.40 -7.20
C ILE A 76 -9.61 -3.05 -6.68
N ALA A 77 -8.46 -2.61 -7.22
CA ALA A 77 -7.15 -3.01 -6.74
C ALA A 77 -6.33 -1.82 -6.27
N ILE A 78 -5.91 -1.83 -5.00
CA ILE A 78 -5.06 -0.81 -4.40
C ILE A 78 -3.67 -1.41 -4.17
N ARG A 79 -2.72 -1.08 -5.04
CA ARG A 79 -1.36 -1.65 -5.04
C ARG A 79 -0.31 -0.55 -4.90
N MET A 80 0.80 -0.91 -4.25
CA MET A 80 1.98 -0.05 -4.05
C MET A 80 3.00 -0.16 -5.20
N VAL A 81 2.61 -0.82 -6.30
CA VAL A 81 3.42 -1.00 -7.51
C VAL A 81 2.68 -0.45 -8.71
N LYS A 82 3.44 0.05 -9.70
CA LYS A 82 2.85 0.45 -10.97
C LYS A 82 2.37 -0.82 -11.70
N PRO A 83 1.11 -0.89 -12.15
CA PRO A 83 0.62 -2.06 -12.87
C PRO A 83 1.42 -2.24 -14.16
N ALA A 84 1.82 -3.50 -14.42
CA ALA A 84 2.57 -3.87 -15.62
C ALA A 84 1.67 -4.11 -16.85
N GLN A 85 0.36 -4.25 -16.63
CA GLN A 85 -0.63 -4.61 -17.64
C GLN A 85 -1.30 -3.34 -18.22
N ASN A 86 -1.29 -3.19 -19.54
CA ASN A 86 -1.81 -2.00 -20.23
C ASN A 86 -3.34 -1.92 -20.30
N GLU A 87 -4.06 -3.00 -19.97
CA GLU A 87 -5.52 -3.08 -20.06
C GLU A 87 -6.23 -2.54 -18.80
N LEU A 88 -5.47 -2.18 -17.75
CA LEU A 88 -6.01 -1.64 -16.51
C LEU A 88 -6.01 -0.10 -16.53
N VAL A 89 -7.14 0.51 -16.18
CA VAL A 89 -7.19 1.95 -15.89
C VAL A 89 -6.55 2.17 -14.52
N ALA A 90 -5.30 2.64 -14.52
CA ALA A 90 -4.54 2.90 -13.30
C ALA A 90 -4.57 4.39 -12.93
N ARG A 91 -4.91 4.69 -11.67
CA ARG A 91 -4.84 6.04 -11.11
C ARG A 91 -3.90 6.04 -9.91
N LYS A 92 -2.90 6.95 -9.90
CA LYS A 92 -2.11 7.22 -8.69
C LYS A 92 -3.00 7.91 -7.65
N VAL A 93 -3.17 7.27 -6.49
CA VAL A 93 -3.99 7.80 -5.39
C VAL A 93 -3.17 8.73 -4.50
N THR A 94 -2.01 8.25 -4.03
CA THR A 94 -1.11 8.99 -3.12
C THR A 94 0.31 8.42 -3.15
N ASP A 95 1.23 9.04 -2.41
CA ASP A 95 2.55 8.53 -2.06
C ASP A 95 2.59 8.14 -0.57
N ILE A 96 3.22 7.01 -0.25
CA ILE A 96 3.46 6.58 1.13
C ILE A 96 4.95 6.75 1.43
N PRO A 97 5.36 7.64 2.35
CA PRO A 97 6.76 7.86 2.67
C PRO A 97 7.31 6.67 3.46
N LEU A 98 8.40 6.07 2.96
CA LEU A 98 9.16 5.06 3.71
C LEU A 98 10.11 5.73 4.68
N ARG A 99 10.23 5.17 5.89
CA ARG A 99 11.14 5.66 6.93
C ARG A 99 11.91 4.50 7.54
N ALA A 100 13.20 4.72 7.79
CA ALA A 100 13.97 3.84 8.66
C ALA A 100 13.52 4.06 10.10
N CYS A 101 13.22 2.98 10.81
CA CYS A 101 12.80 3.00 12.20
C CYS A 101 13.50 1.86 12.95
N ALA A 102 13.56 2.01 14.27
CA ALA A 102 14.09 1.00 15.17
C ALA A 102 13.45 1.19 16.55
N ALA A 103 13.35 0.11 17.32
CA ALA A 103 12.89 0.19 18.70
C ALA A 103 13.80 1.11 19.53
N LYS A 104 13.21 1.91 20.42
CA LYS A 104 13.98 2.81 21.32
C LYS A 104 15.00 2.02 22.15
N SER A 105 14.57 0.90 22.74
CA SER A 105 15.42 0.00 23.51
C SER A 105 16.62 -0.55 22.74
N TYR A 106 16.47 -0.78 21.43
CA TYR A 106 17.56 -1.18 20.57
C TYR A 106 18.56 -0.04 20.36
N LEU A 107 18.07 1.17 20.07
CA LEU A 107 18.91 2.36 19.87
C LEU A 107 19.65 2.77 21.15
N ASP A 108 19.02 2.61 22.32
CA ASP A 108 19.66 2.90 23.61
C ASP A 108 20.84 1.95 23.89
N ARG A 109 20.78 0.71 23.39
CA ARG A 109 21.84 -0.29 23.53
C ARG A 109 22.93 -0.18 22.46
N ARG A 110 22.56 0.09 21.21
CA ARG A 110 23.46 0.01 20.03
C ARG A 110 23.90 1.38 19.51
N GLY A 111 23.33 2.47 20.02
CA GLY A 111 23.54 3.82 19.49
C GLY A 111 22.57 4.16 18.35
N ARG A 112 22.57 5.44 17.97
CA ARG A 112 21.72 5.98 16.90
C ARG A 112 22.55 6.22 15.63
N PRO A 113 22.18 5.63 14.48
CA PRO A 113 22.86 5.91 13.21
C PRO A 113 22.57 7.35 12.78
N LEU A 114 23.58 8.06 12.28
CA LEU A 114 23.47 9.45 11.81
C LEU A 114 23.50 9.55 10.28
N LYS A 115 24.08 8.55 9.61
CA LYS A 115 24.11 8.43 8.14
C LYS A 115 23.84 7.00 7.69
N PRO A 116 23.39 6.78 6.44
CA PRO A 116 23.07 5.44 5.94
C PRO A 116 24.18 4.41 6.13
N GLY A 117 25.45 4.81 5.97
CA GLY A 117 26.59 3.90 6.15
C GLY A 117 26.75 3.33 7.57
N ASP A 118 26.21 4.01 8.60
CA ASP A 118 26.29 3.52 9.98
C ASP A 118 25.42 2.26 10.19
N LEU A 119 24.41 2.06 9.33
CA LEU A 119 23.47 0.94 9.41
C LEU A 119 24.14 -0.43 9.18
N VAL A 120 25.31 -0.48 8.55
CA VAL A 120 26.05 -1.74 8.30
C VAL A 120 26.46 -2.43 9.60
N GLY A 121 26.64 -1.69 10.70
CA GLY A 121 26.96 -2.22 12.03
C GLY A 121 25.74 -2.57 12.91
N HIS A 122 24.53 -2.33 12.40
CA HIS A 122 23.29 -2.56 13.12
C HIS A 122 22.64 -3.91 12.72
N GLU A 123 21.85 -4.48 13.63
CA GLU A 123 20.94 -5.58 13.33
C GLU A 123 19.83 -5.07 12.42
N LEU A 124 19.90 -5.41 11.14
CA LEU A 124 18.89 -5.06 10.16
C LEU A 124 17.84 -6.17 10.04
N ILE A 125 16.61 -5.76 9.79
CA ILE A 125 15.51 -6.63 9.39
C ILE A 125 15.10 -6.28 7.96
N GLY A 126 14.65 -7.26 7.19
CA GLY A 126 14.31 -7.00 5.79
C GLY A 126 13.39 -8.04 5.17
N PHE A 127 13.24 -7.97 3.86
CA PHE A 127 12.42 -8.91 3.11
C PHE A 127 13.16 -10.22 2.84
N ASP A 128 12.38 -11.30 2.64
CA ASP A 128 12.91 -12.64 2.39
C ASP A 128 13.22 -12.85 0.90
N ARG A 129 12.23 -12.64 0.04
CA ARG A 129 12.32 -12.81 -1.42
C ARG A 129 12.38 -11.47 -2.14
N SER A 130 11.71 -10.44 -1.62
CA SER A 130 11.75 -9.10 -2.21
C SER A 130 13.12 -8.46 -2.00
N ASP A 131 13.66 -7.83 -3.05
CA ASP A 131 14.91 -7.07 -3.04
C ASP A 131 14.66 -5.56 -2.88
N GLU A 132 13.43 -5.11 -2.60
CA GLU A 132 13.08 -3.69 -2.52
C GLU A 132 13.93 -2.91 -1.50
N ILE A 133 14.12 -3.46 -0.30
CA ILE A 133 14.98 -2.84 0.73
C ILE A 133 16.43 -2.80 0.25
N ILE A 134 16.93 -3.88 -0.36
CA ILE A 134 18.30 -3.94 -0.89
C ILE A 134 18.52 -2.87 -1.98
N ARG A 135 17.59 -2.76 -2.93
CA ARG A 135 17.63 -1.73 -3.98
C ARG A 135 17.56 -0.33 -3.39
N GLY A 136 16.72 -0.13 -2.38
CA GLY A 136 16.64 1.15 -1.66
C GLY A 136 17.99 1.54 -1.02
N PHE A 137 18.59 0.63 -0.25
CA PHE A 137 19.91 0.86 0.35
C PHE A 137 21.01 1.14 -0.68
N ALA A 138 21.01 0.43 -1.82
CA ALA A 138 21.95 0.67 -2.91
C ALA A 138 21.82 2.09 -3.50
N GLN A 139 20.61 2.65 -3.60
CA GLN A 139 20.39 4.04 -4.05
C GLN A 139 21.00 5.07 -3.08
N PHE A 140 21.18 4.72 -1.80
CA PHE A 140 21.88 5.53 -0.80
C PHE A 140 23.38 5.23 -0.70
N GLY A 141 23.95 4.47 -1.63
CA GLY A 141 25.37 4.12 -1.65
C GLY A 141 25.77 3.08 -0.61
N VAL A 142 24.80 2.33 -0.07
CA VAL A 142 25.04 1.27 0.92
C VAL A 142 24.64 -0.07 0.30
N PRO A 143 25.56 -0.78 -0.38
CA PRO A 143 25.22 -2.06 -0.98
C PRO A 143 25.03 -3.11 0.11
N LEU A 144 23.78 -3.54 0.32
CA LEU A 144 23.46 -4.67 1.20
C LEU A 144 23.26 -5.94 0.39
N THR A 145 23.47 -7.08 1.04
CA THR A 145 23.02 -8.38 0.53
C THR A 145 21.96 -8.93 1.46
N ARG A 146 21.22 -9.96 1.02
CA ARG A 146 20.20 -10.63 1.86
C ARG A 146 20.75 -11.11 3.21
N ASN A 147 22.04 -11.42 3.28
CA ASN A 147 22.71 -11.88 4.51
C ASN A 147 22.94 -10.76 5.54
N ALA A 148 22.74 -9.49 5.16
CA ALA A 148 22.78 -8.37 6.10
C ALA A 148 21.57 -8.35 7.05
N PHE A 149 20.47 -9.03 6.69
CA PHE A 149 19.26 -9.07 7.50
C PHE A 149 19.28 -10.26 8.47
N ARG A 150 19.13 -9.97 9.77
CA ARG A 150 19.06 -10.97 10.84
C ARG A 150 17.69 -11.65 10.92
N PHE A 151 16.63 -10.90 10.62
CA PHE A 151 15.27 -11.38 10.50
C PHE A 151 14.71 -11.02 9.12
N ARG A 152 13.98 -11.95 8.50
CA ARG A 152 13.44 -11.79 7.15
C ARG A 152 12.02 -12.31 7.03
N THR A 153 11.16 -11.53 6.39
CA THR A 153 9.78 -11.89 6.05
C THR A 153 9.31 -10.97 4.94
N ASP A 154 8.49 -11.45 4.00
CA ASP A 154 7.88 -10.58 2.97
C ASP A 154 6.54 -9.96 3.45
N ASN A 155 6.13 -10.25 4.68
CA ASN A 155 4.97 -9.62 5.30
C ASN A 155 5.42 -8.39 6.11
N GLN A 156 5.01 -7.20 5.66
CA GLN A 156 5.38 -5.92 6.25
C GLN A 156 4.86 -5.73 7.68
N ILE A 157 3.72 -6.33 8.03
CA ILE A 157 3.15 -6.29 9.38
C ILE A 157 4.02 -7.11 10.33
N VAL A 158 4.42 -8.31 9.92
CA VAL A 158 5.35 -9.15 10.70
C VAL A 158 6.71 -8.46 10.84
N LEU A 159 7.18 -7.75 9.80
CA LEU A 159 8.43 -6.98 9.88
C LEU A 159 8.32 -5.82 10.87
N TRP A 160 7.16 -5.18 11.00
CA TRP A 160 6.92 -4.09 11.95
C TRP A 160 6.92 -4.56 13.42
N GLU A 161 6.45 -5.77 13.67
CA GLU A 161 6.37 -6.37 15.01
C GLU A 161 7.65 -7.09 15.48
N ALA A 162 8.69 -7.16 14.62
CA ALA A 162 9.96 -7.85 14.89
C ALA A 162 10.96 -6.98 15.68
#